data_AF-A0A9P8HRV8-F1
#
_entry.id   AF-A0A9P8HRV8-F1
#
_cell.length_a   1.000
_cell.length_b   1.000
_cell.length_c   1.000
_cell.angle_alpha   90.00
_cell.angle_beta   90.00
_cell.angle_gamma   90.00
#
_symmetry.space_group_name_H-M   'P 1'
#
loop_
_entity.id
_entity.type
_entity.pdbx_description
1 polymer ?
#
loop_
_entity_poly.entity_id
_entity_poly.type
_entity_poly.pdbx_seq_one_letter_code
_entity_poly.pdbx_strand_id
1 'polypeptide(L)'
;MPRPKVHPSQRQRAAEACNFCRASKKRCSATVPCTACQRRGIGDSCYLTHRPRGSRRVPPRTRSSAPEQAPTSPSGGDGIPDSLDASLDQLPQESAWGRAGFGQVVAPEWCPEDDPASMDNDADADYQPLTPSDSRISMSDATTNRSAHPSTQLPARPGSPALEPESHARMLLNLRGERVYIGEAASLSFLQLIRDTVTAQIGPSQFSHNEKRDSMLETEPSAVGSNGLEPANCNIDLEGSLLYARTFEAATGGLLDIFGPTEIEDILLKTGTDGTQSLNPCQHAAIDLVIAIGAQCKSPMDAQQIGPAYFRQAQQRAFAGMLEDPNIDMVRAFLLMAFYMLGHCRRNTAFMYLGIASRAAVALGMHSPHSYTDLKNPLCQLRLHIWMSLCVLDMLVCSILGRPPATAGLRTELDTSIIASYQPLASRPDSRTASLFASYKILTIINESIDALYGRKVVSTGMVESYLNKIEDWSKGLPSFLHNPLTSKGSPSQKAATDSIHVACLYYFAITLVTRPILISRLTSRRNSATPSSSPMASACLDAAVYLVQTCSEAHKSGLLLGNMCILK
;
A
#
# COMPACT_ATOMS: atom_id res chain seq x y z
N MET A 1 27.76 2.09 -26.62
CA MET A 1 28.84 1.10 -26.88
C MET A 1 29.33 0.54 -25.55
N PRO A 2 29.47 -0.79 -25.39
CA PRO A 2 30.04 -1.37 -24.19
C PRO A 2 31.53 -1.04 -24.09
N ARG A 3 31.98 -0.66 -22.88
CA ARG A 3 33.38 -0.31 -22.60
C ARG A 3 34.30 -1.50 -22.91
N PRO A 4 35.45 -1.32 -23.59
CA PRO A 4 36.39 -2.40 -23.88
C PRO A 4 36.81 -3.16 -22.62
N LYS A 5 36.82 -4.50 -22.69
CA LYS A 5 37.27 -5.36 -21.59
C LYS A 5 38.78 -5.14 -21.39
N VAL A 6 39.16 -4.68 -20.21
CA VAL A 6 40.57 -4.45 -19.84
C VAL A 6 41.32 -5.79 -19.77
N HIS A 7 42.50 -5.82 -20.40
CA HIS A 7 43.38 -6.97 -20.49
C HIS A 7 43.78 -7.51 -19.10
N PRO A 8 43.85 -8.83 -18.87
CA PRO A 8 44.12 -9.43 -17.55
C PRO A 8 45.37 -8.90 -16.85
N SER A 9 46.46 -8.64 -17.60
CA SER A 9 47.70 -8.06 -17.04
C SER A 9 47.52 -6.65 -16.46
N GLN A 10 46.49 -5.91 -16.87
CA GLN A 10 46.16 -4.58 -16.37
C GLN A 10 45.10 -4.63 -15.24
N ARG A 11 44.68 -5.82 -14.81
CA ARG A 11 43.74 -6.03 -13.68
C ARG A 11 44.45 -6.16 -12.33
N GLN A 12 45.60 -5.51 -12.15
CA GLN A 12 46.21 -5.44 -10.83
C GLN A 12 45.36 -4.52 -9.93
N ARG A 13 44.78 -5.12 -8.88
CA ARG A 13 44.18 -4.40 -7.76
C ARG A 13 45.30 -4.06 -6.79
N ALA A 14 45.48 -2.78 -6.51
CA ALA A 14 46.32 -2.31 -5.42
C ALA A 14 45.88 -2.98 -4.11
N ALA A 15 46.81 -3.58 -3.37
CA ALA A 15 46.54 -4.19 -2.06
C ALA A 15 46.04 -3.13 -1.06
N GLU A 16 46.55 -1.90 -1.17
CA GLU A 16 46.19 -0.77 -0.33
C GLU A 16 45.97 0.49 -1.19
N ALA A 17 44.91 1.25 -0.86
CA ALA A 17 44.63 2.53 -1.49
C ALA A 17 45.20 3.69 -0.66
N CYS A 18 45.58 4.78 -1.32
CA CYS A 18 45.96 6.01 -0.63
C CYS A 18 44.75 6.63 0.08
N ASN A 19 45.01 7.54 1.02
CA ASN A 19 44.01 8.31 1.76
C ASN A 19 42.88 8.87 0.88
N PHE A 20 43.20 9.55 -0.22
CA PHE A 20 42.19 10.17 -1.09
C PHE A 20 41.41 9.17 -1.96
N CYS A 21 42.08 8.18 -2.54
CA CYS A 21 41.39 7.15 -3.35
C CYS A 21 40.48 6.28 -2.50
N ARG A 22 40.86 6.02 -1.24
CA ARG A 22 40.03 5.32 -0.26
C ARG A 22 38.79 6.14 0.11
N ALA A 23 38.95 7.42 0.44
CA ALA A 23 37.83 8.32 0.77
C ALA A 23 36.85 8.48 -0.40
N SER A 24 37.38 8.60 -1.63
CA SER A 24 36.56 8.76 -2.84
C SER A 24 36.08 7.46 -3.49
N LYS A 25 36.41 6.28 -2.92
CA LYS A 25 36.11 4.94 -3.46
C LYS A 25 36.51 4.76 -4.94
N LYS A 26 37.63 5.36 -5.36
CA LYS A 26 38.18 5.28 -6.73
C LYS A 26 39.40 4.37 -6.80
N ARG A 27 39.69 3.82 -7.98
CA ARG A 27 40.86 2.93 -8.19
C ARG A 27 42.17 3.68 -7.87
N CYS A 28 42.98 3.09 -6.99
CA CYS A 28 44.32 3.58 -6.65
C CYS A 28 45.40 2.82 -7.42
N SER A 29 46.51 3.48 -7.78
CA SER A 29 47.69 2.83 -8.37
C SER A 29 48.67 2.27 -7.33
N ALA A 30 48.42 2.45 -6.03
CA ALA A 30 49.31 2.04 -4.92
C ALA A 30 50.74 2.60 -4.94
N THR A 31 51.08 3.48 -5.88
CA THR A 31 52.29 4.31 -5.83
C THR A 31 52.05 5.53 -4.95
N VAL A 32 53.10 6.09 -4.35
CA VAL A 32 53.03 7.35 -3.60
C VAL A 32 53.98 8.36 -4.26
N PRO A 33 53.48 9.47 -4.83
CA PRO A 33 52.06 9.79 -5.02
C PRO A 33 51.37 8.84 -6.02
N CYS A 34 50.07 8.62 -5.84
CA CYS A 34 49.32 7.77 -6.77
C CYS A 34 48.96 8.54 -8.04
N THR A 35 48.89 7.86 -9.19
CA THR A 35 48.65 8.49 -10.51
C THR A 35 47.33 9.28 -10.58
N ALA A 36 46.35 8.94 -9.74
CA ALA A 36 45.09 9.67 -9.62
C ALA A 36 45.22 10.94 -8.77
N CYS A 37 46.05 10.93 -7.73
CA CYS A 37 46.31 12.11 -6.90
C CYS A 37 47.23 13.10 -7.64
N GLN A 38 48.22 12.59 -8.38
CA GLN A 38 49.12 13.41 -9.19
C GLN A 38 48.36 14.15 -10.31
N ARG A 39 47.43 13.48 -11.00
CA ARG A 39 46.54 14.12 -11.99
C ARG A 39 45.58 15.16 -11.40
N ARG A 40 45.32 15.12 -10.10
CA ARG A 40 44.44 16.07 -9.40
C ARG A 40 45.20 17.21 -8.75
N GLY A 41 46.53 17.29 -8.92
CA GLY A 41 47.37 18.32 -8.31
C GLY A 41 47.50 18.20 -6.78
N ILE A 42 47.18 17.03 -6.20
CA ILE A 42 47.24 16.76 -4.75
C ILE A 42 48.23 15.64 -4.43
N GLY A 43 49.27 15.50 -5.26
CA GLY A 43 50.31 14.47 -5.10
C GLY A 43 51.03 14.60 -3.75
N ASP A 44 51.31 15.82 -3.32
CA ASP A 44 52.17 16.11 -2.16
C ASP A 44 51.55 15.70 -0.81
N SER A 45 50.23 15.48 -0.78
CA SER A 45 49.49 15.02 0.40
C SER A 45 49.00 13.57 0.27
N CYS A 46 49.46 12.86 -0.76
CA CYS A 46 49.11 11.47 -1.00
C CYS A 46 49.99 10.55 -0.15
N TYR A 47 49.39 9.67 0.65
CA TYR A 47 50.12 8.63 1.37
C TYR A 47 49.30 7.32 1.44
N LEU A 48 50.00 6.19 1.51
CA LEU A 48 49.36 4.87 1.68
C LEU A 48 48.81 4.73 3.10
N THR A 49 47.58 4.23 3.21
CA THR A 49 46.92 4.06 4.52
C THR A 49 47.27 2.71 5.15
N HIS A 50 48.39 2.63 5.85
CA HIS A 50 48.67 1.48 6.71
C HIS A 50 47.88 1.59 8.02
N ARG A 51 46.95 0.67 8.28
CA ARG A 51 46.54 0.34 9.66
C ARG A 51 46.51 -1.18 9.84
N PRO A 52 47.03 -1.73 10.95
CA PRO A 52 47.19 -3.16 11.15
C PRO A 52 45.83 -3.86 11.28
N ARG A 53 45.68 -5.03 10.65
CA ARG A 53 44.58 -5.96 10.91
C ARG A 53 44.71 -6.48 12.35
N GLY A 54 43.82 -6.03 13.23
CA GLY A 54 43.59 -6.68 14.51
C GLY A 54 43.14 -8.14 14.31
N SER A 55 43.96 -9.04 14.83
CA SER A 55 43.76 -10.46 15.12
C SER A 55 42.30 -10.96 15.14
N ARG A 56 41.90 -11.72 14.10
CA ARG A 56 40.94 -12.82 14.23
C ARG A 56 41.74 -14.10 14.42
N ARG A 57 41.88 -14.54 15.68
CA ARG A 57 42.29 -15.92 15.98
C ARG A 57 41.10 -16.83 15.68
N VAL A 58 41.27 -17.72 14.71
CA VAL A 58 40.37 -18.83 14.40
C VAL A 58 40.79 -20.01 15.28
N PRO A 59 39.91 -20.66 16.05
CA PRO A 59 40.24 -21.92 16.72
C PRO A 59 40.23 -23.09 15.72
N PRO A 60 41.05 -24.14 15.90
CA PRO A 60 41.20 -25.22 14.93
C PRO A 60 39.99 -26.16 14.93
N ARG A 61 39.55 -26.57 13.73
CA ARG A 61 38.64 -27.70 13.51
C ARG A 61 39.33 -29.01 13.89
N THR A 62 38.80 -29.71 14.87
CA THR A 62 39.09 -31.14 15.11
C THR A 62 38.15 -32.01 14.26
N ARG A 63 38.76 -33.01 13.61
CA ARG A 63 38.11 -34.10 12.89
C ARG A 63 37.52 -35.09 13.89
N SER A 64 36.33 -35.59 13.62
CA SER A 64 35.89 -36.91 14.11
C SER A 64 34.91 -37.52 13.11
N SER A 65 35.11 -38.82 12.94
CA SER A 65 34.62 -39.82 11.99
C SER A 65 33.13 -40.18 12.10
N ALA A 66 32.60 -40.67 10.98
CA ALA A 66 31.34 -41.43 10.87
C ALA A 66 31.42 -42.78 11.61
N PRO A 67 30.27 -43.44 11.84
CA PRO A 67 29.79 -44.51 10.92
C PRO A 67 28.28 -44.36 10.61
N GLU A 68 27.82 -44.49 9.37
CA GLU A 68 27.43 -45.73 8.66
C GLU A 68 26.28 -46.50 9.32
N GLN A 69 25.07 -46.44 8.72
CA GLN A 69 24.20 -47.58 8.39
C GLN A 69 22.84 -47.12 7.80
N ALA A 70 22.51 -47.66 6.62
CA ALA A 70 21.15 -47.92 6.13
C ALA A 70 20.91 -49.45 6.28
N PRO A 71 19.68 -50.00 6.24
CA PRO A 71 19.00 -50.16 4.95
C PRO A 71 17.44 -50.31 4.97
N THR A 72 16.91 -50.46 3.74
CA THR A 72 15.74 -51.25 3.28
C THR A 72 14.29 -50.78 3.48
N SER A 73 13.64 -50.59 2.32
CA SER A 73 12.19 -50.71 2.06
C SER A 73 11.70 -52.16 2.15
N PRO A 74 10.37 -52.38 2.16
CA PRO A 74 9.81 -53.32 1.19
C PRO A 74 8.54 -52.83 0.48
N SER A 75 8.32 -53.45 -0.68
CA SER A 75 7.26 -53.31 -1.66
C SER A 75 6.01 -54.13 -1.34
N GLY A 76 4.91 -53.84 -2.06
CA GLY A 76 3.71 -54.68 -2.25
C GLY A 76 2.45 -53.93 -1.82
N GLY A 77 1.38 -53.78 -2.59
CA GLY A 77 0.94 -54.48 -3.80
C GLY A 77 -0.58 -54.63 -3.70
N ASP A 78 -1.26 -54.32 -4.80
CA ASP A 78 -2.59 -54.79 -5.23
C ASP A 78 -3.88 -54.24 -4.61
N GLY A 79 -4.81 -53.86 -5.51
CA GLY A 79 -6.25 -53.98 -5.27
C GLY A 79 -7.15 -52.83 -5.75
N ILE A 80 -7.37 -52.72 -7.07
CA ILE A 80 -8.61 -52.16 -7.66
C ILE A 80 -9.62 -53.31 -7.82
N PRO A 81 -10.93 -53.07 -7.60
CA PRO A 81 -11.91 -53.14 -8.70
C PRO A 81 -12.75 -51.85 -8.77
N ASP A 82 -12.95 -51.24 -9.94
CA ASP A 82 -14.06 -51.49 -10.88
C ASP A 82 -15.45 -51.23 -10.23
N SER A 83 -16.39 -50.49 -10.80
CA SER A 83 -16.60 -50.00 -12.17
C SER A 83 -17.98 -49.29 -12.24
N LEU A 84 -18.28 -48.69 -13.40
CA LEU A 84 -19.62 -48.38 -13.97
C LEU A 84 -20.33 -47.10 -13.48
N ASP A 85 -21.00 -46.30 -14.32
CA ASP A 85 -21.13 -46.15 -15.78
C ASP A 85 -22.02 -44.89 -16.02
N ALA A 86 -22.12 -44.47 -17.28
CA ALA A 86 -23.22 -43.75 -17.92
C ALA A 86 -23.32 -42.20 -17.85
N SER A 87 -22.66 -41.56 -18.81
CA SER A 87 -23.23 -40.88 -20.00
C SER A 87 -24.55 -40.05 -19.96
N LEU A 88 -24.38 -38.83 -20.50
CA LEU A 88 -25.22 -38.09 -21.47
C LEU A 88 -26.43 -37.22 -21.02
N ASP A 89 -26.28 -35.95 -21.41
CA ASP A 89 -27.26 -34.95 -21.91
C ASP A 89 -28.44 -34.52 -21.02
N GLN A 90 -28.43 -33.21 -20.69
CA GLN A 90 -29.46 -32.24 -21.07
C GLN A 90 -29.13 -30.83 -20.56
N LEU A 91 -28.96 -29.87 -21.49
CA LEU A 91 -29.36 -28.48 -21.28
C LEU A 91 -30.90 -28.46 -21.23
N PRO A 92 -31.53 -27.64 -20.37
CA PRO A 92 -31.81 -26.27 -20.81
C PRO A 92 -31.87 -25.18 -19.72
N GLN A 93 -31.73 -23.95 -20.22
CA GLN A 93 -32.43 -22.72 -19.83
C GLN A 93 -32.04 -21.96 -18.55
N GLU A 94 -31.45 -20.79 -18.83
CA GLU A 94 -31.78 -19.48 -18.27
C GLU A 94 -32.38 -19.42 -16.87
N SER A 95 -31.62 -18.90 -15.91
CA SER A 95 -32.19 -18.14 -14.79
C SER A 95 -31.17 -17.19 -14.14
N ALA A 96 -31.54 -15.91 -14.19
CA ALA A 96 -31.31 -14.88 -13.18
C ALA A 96 -29.91 -14.81 -12.51
N TRP A 97 -29.00 -14.06 -13.16
CA TRP A 97 -27.75 -13.60 -12.59
C TRP A 97 -28.02 -12.65 -11.41
N GLY A 98 -27.80 -13.12 -10.17
CA GLY A 98 -27.92 -12.31 -8.97
C GLY A 98 -26.85 -11.21 -8.91
N ARG A 99 -27.25 -9.95 -9.08
CA ARG A 99 -26.46 -8.73 -8.87
C ARG A 99 -26.18 -8.50 -7.37
N ALA A 100 -25.22 -9.22 -6.80
CA ALA A 100 -24.75 -8.98 -5.43
C ALA A 100 -23.23 -8.73 -5.41
N GLY A 101 -22.83 -7.47 -5.66
CA GLY A 101 -21.45 -6.98 -5.56
C GLY A 101 -21.46 -5.46 -5.34
N PHE A 102 -20.32 -4.88 -4.95
CA PHE A 102 -20.21 -3.41 -4.79
C PHE A 102 -20.50 -2.72 -6.13
N GLY A 103 -21.73 -2.23 -6.33
CA GLY A 103 -22.08 -1.68 -7.65
C GLY A 103 -23.53 -1.27 -7.88
N GLN A 104 -24.26 -0.83 -6.85
CA GLN A 104 -25.52 -0.12 -7.11
C GLN A 104 -25.66 1.08 -6.18
N VAL A 105 -25.13 2.21 -6.67
CA VAL A 105 -25.50 3.54 -6.21
C VAL A 105 -26.13 4.21 -7.41
N VAL A 106 -27.45 4.45 -7.34
CA VAL A 106 -28.18 5.23 -8.36
C VAL A 106 -27.82 6.69 -8.11
N ALA A 107 -27.22 7.35 -9.10
CA ALA A 107 -26.83 8.75 -9.01
C ALA A 107 -28.07 9.66 -8.92
N PRO A 108 -28.14 10.61 -7.97
CA PRO A 108 -29.02 11.76 -8.09
C PRO A 108 -28.42 12.75 -9.09
N GLU A 109 -29.27 13.24 -9.99
CA GLU A 109 -28.99 14.25 -11.00
C GLU A 109 -28.40 15.53 -10.36
N TRP A 110 -27.24 15.98 -10.85
CA TRP A 110 -26.57 17.20 -10.38
C TRP A 110 -27.11 18.40 -11.17
N CYS A 111 -28.08 19.12 -10.62
CA CYS A 111 -28.58 20.38 -11.22
C CYS A 111 -27.82 21.58 -10.64
N PRO A 112 -27.21 22.46 -11.46
CA PRO A 112 -26.80 23.79 -11.03
C PRO A 112 -28.04 24.67 -10.84
N GLU A 113 -28.07 25.46 -9.75
CA GLU A 113 -29.09 26.50 -9.54
C GLU A 113 -28.88 27.66 -10.53
N ASP A 114 -29.93 28.05 -11.27
CA ASP A 114 -30.33 29.44 -11.54
C ASP A 114 -31.72 29.54 -12.24
N ASP A 115 -32.45 30.60 -11.86
CA ASP A 115 -33.83 31.09 -12.06
C ASP A 115 -34.64 30.92 -13.40
N PRO A 116 -35.97 31.22 -13.41
CA PRO A 116 -36.97 30.52 -14.22
C PRO A 116 -37.40 31.25 -15.51
N ALA A 117 -37.53 30.52 -16.62
CA ALA A 117 -38.51 30.81 -17.66
C ALA A 117 -38.63 29.68 -18.70
N SER A 118 -39.87 29.48 -19.16
CA SER A 118 -40.34 28.75 -20.35
C SER A 118 -40.40 27.21 -20.31
N MET A 119 -41.64 26.74 -20.40
CA MET A 119 -42.06 25.42 -20.83
C MET A 119 -41.59 25.15 -22.27
N ASP A 120 -41.07 23.95 -22.52
CA ASP A 120 -41.67 23.01 -23.50
C ASP A 120 -40.99 21.64 -23.40
N ASN A 121 -41.84 20.60 -23.43
CA ASN A 121 -41.49 19.18 -23.44
C ASN A 121 -40.83 18.78 -24.76
N ASP A 122 -39.86 17.85 -24.73
CA ASP A 122 -39.94 16.61 -25.51
C ASP A 122 -38.79 15.62 -25.23
N ALA A 123 -39.19 14.34 -25.13
CA ALA A 123 -38.42 13.10 -25.32
C ALA A 123 -37.29 12.73 -24.33
N ASP A 124 -37.73 12.00 -23.30
CA ASP A 124 -36.96 11.12 -22.41
C ASP A 124 -36.11 10.10 -23.20
N ALA A 125 -34.79 10.20 -23.06
CA ALA A 125 -33.84 9.15 -23.42
C ALA A 125 -32.90 8.95 -22.22
N ASP A 126 -33.33 8.09 -21.30
CA ASP A 126 -32.61 7.62 -20.11
C ASP A 126 -31.16 7.23 -20.46
N TYR A 127 -30.19 8.04 -20.02
CA TYR A 127 -28.78 7.68 -20.03
C TYR A 127 -28.39 7.14 -18.64
N GLN A 128 -28.35 5.81 -18.51
CA GLN A 128 -27.79 5.13 -17.34
C GLN A 128 -26.29 4.84 -17.56
N PRO A 129 -25.38 5.26 -16.65
CA PRO A 129 -24.01 4.80 -16.65
C PRO A 129 -23.94 3.30 -16.33
N LEU A 130 -23.23 2.54 -17.17
CA LEU A 130 -23.02 1.10 -16.98
C LEU A 130 -22.19 0.83 -15.71
N THR A 131 -22.58 -0.15 -14.91
CA THR A 131 -21.71 -0.64 -13.83
C THR A 131 -20.47 -1.32 -14.43
N PRO A 132 -19.31 -1.39 -13.72
CA PRO A 132 -18.08 -2.01 -14.25
C PRO A 132 -18.24 -3.49 -14.68
N SER A 133 -19.29 -4.17 -14.20
CA SER A 133 -19.66 -5.53 -14.58
C SER A 133 -20.50 -5.58 -15.87
N ASP A 134 -21.28 -4.53 -16.16
CA ASP A 134 -22.18 -4.46 -17.32
C ASP A 134 -21.43 -4.17 -18.63
N SER A 135 -20.18 -3.69 -18.58
CA SER A 135 -19.35 -3.44 -19.78
C SER A 135 -18.78 -4.70 -20.45
N ARG A 136 -19.17 -5.91 -19.99
CA ARG A 136 -18.57 -7.20 -20.40
C ARG A 136 -19.35 -7.98 -21.47
N ILE A 137 -20.41 -7.44 -22.07
CA ILE A 137 -21.24 -8.19 -23.02
C ILE A 137 -20.72 -8.09 -24.48
N SER A 138 -20.11 -9.21 -24.91
CA SER A 138 -19.97 -9.80 -26.26
C SER A 138 -19.35 -9.04 -27.43
N MET A 139 -18.34 -9.68 -28.06
CA MET A 139 -18.33 -9.97 -29.51
C MET A 139 -17.68 -11.35 -29.74
N SER A 140 -18.50 -12.33 -30.12
CA SER A 140 -18.09 -13.60 -30.73
C SER A 140 -18.31 -13.56 -32.26
N ASP A 141 -17.36 -14.16 -32.98
CA ASP A 141 -17.35 -14.61 -34.37
C ASP A 141 -17.56 -13.60 -35.53
N ALA A 142 -16.44 -13.36 -36.23
CA ALA A 142 -16.43 -13.32 -37.69
C ALA A 142 -15.10 -13.90 -38.20
N THR A 143 -15.11 -15.19 -38.52
CA THR A 143 -14.12 -15.85 -39.36
C THR A 143 -14.27 -15.37 -40.81
N THR A 144 -13.24 -14.75 -41.39
CA THR A 144 -13.02 -14.79 -42.84
C THR A 144 -11.54 -14.78 -43.19
N ASN A 145 -11.13 -15.85 -43.88
CA ASN A 145 -9.87 -15.99 -44.60
C ASN A 145 -9.69 -14.86 -45.62
N ARG A 146 -8.48 -14.27 -45.68
CA ARG A 146 -7.83 -13.89 -46.95
C ARG A 146 -6.34 -13.59 -46.77
N SER A 147 -5.54 -14.46 -47.37
CA SER A 147 -4.12 -14.30 -47.67
C SER A 147 -3.92 -13.36 -48.88
N ALA A 148 -2.96 -12.43 -48.82
CA ALA A 148 -2.07 -12.02 -49.94
C ALA A 148 -1.13 -10.85 -49.60
N HIS A 149 0.16 -11.17 -49.60
CA HIS A 149 1.35 -10.43 -50.11
C HIS A 149 1.89 -9.10 -49.51
N PRO A 150 3.24 -8.95 -49.51
CA PRO A 150 3.96 -7.88 -48.83
C PRO A 150 4.22 -6.68 -49.76
N SER A 151 4.02 -5.47 -49.26
CA SER A 151 4.39 -4.23 -49.95
C SER A 151 5.64 -3.62 -49.33
N THR A 152 6.69 -3.61 -50.12
CA THR A 152 7.99 -2.95 -49.92
C THR A 152 7.81 -1.44 -49.71
N GLN A 153 8.29 -0.88 -48.60
CA GLN A 153 8.47 0.57 -48.44
C GLN A 153 9.92 0.90 -48.04
N LEU A 154 10.45 1.89 -48.75
CA LEU A 154 11.81 2.44 -48.70
C LEU A 154 12.11 3.22 -47.39
N PRO A 155 13.39 3.41 -47.02
CA PRO A 155 13.76 3.90 -45.69
C PRO A 155 13.62 5.42 -45.55
N ALA A 156 12.93 5.86 -44.48
CA ALA A 156 12.89 7.25 -44.05
C ALA A 156 14.13 7.62 -43.22
N ARG A 157 14.65 8.83 -43.45
CA ARG A 157 15.84 9.44 -42.82
C ARG A 157 15.66 9.70 -41.30
N PRO A 158 16.73 9.65 -40.49
CA PRO A 158 16.67 9.83 -39.03
C PRO A 158 16.82 11.31 -38.63
N GLY A 159 16.05 11.77 -37.64
CA GLY A 159 16.37 13.04 -36.98
C GLY A 159 15.22 13.75 -36.25
N SER A 160 14.66 13.14 -35.20
CA SER A 160 14.02 13.85 -34.08
C SER A 160 14.01 12.88 -32.89
N PRO A 161 14.43 13.28 -31.67
CA PRO A 161 14.37 12.38 -30.53
C PRO A 161 12.89 12.14 -30.21
N ALA A 162 12.43 10.90 -30.41
CA ALA A 162 11.16 10.46 -29.87
C ALA A 162 11.23 10.58 -28.35
N LEU A 163 10.55 11.58 -27.80
CA LEU A 163 10.25 11.66 -26.37
C LEU A 163 9.18 10.61 -26.09
N GLU A 164 9.62 9.44 -25.62
CA GLU A 164 8.71 8.37 -25.18
C GLU A 164 8.12 8.75 -23.82
N PRO A 165 6.80 8.99 -23.71
CA PRO A 165 6.17 9.22 -22.42
C PRO A 165 5.76 7.86 -21.85
N GLU A 166 6.72 7.06 -21.40
CA GLU A 166 6.42 5.96 -20.48
C GLU A 166 6.12 6.58 -19.10
N SER A 167 5.17 6.02 -18.34
CA SER A 167 4.89 6.47 -16.97
C SER A 167 6.04 6.08 -16.06
N HIS A 168 7.04 6.95 -15.91
CA HIS A 168 8.24 6.65 -15.13
C HIS A 168 8.08 7.00 -13.65
N ALA A 169 8.78 6.23 -12.81
CA ALA A 169 9.05 6.63 -11.44
C ALA A 169 9.75 8.00 -11.43
N ARG A 170 9.51 8.79 -10.38
CA ARG A 170 10.03 10.16 -10.29
C ARG A 170 10.54 10.52 -8.90
N MET A 171 11.31 11.59 -8.87
CA MET A 171 11.78 12.21 -7.63
C MET A 171 10.99 13.50 -7.40
N LEU A 172 10.39 13.65 -6.22
CA LEU A 172 9.69 14.86 -5.77
C LEU A 172 10.43 15.49 -4.58
N LEU A 173 10.32 16.80 -4.40
CA LEU A 173 10.84 17.50 -3.23
C LEU A 173 9.94 17.25 -2.02
N ASN A 174 10.52 16.86 -0.89
CA ASN A 174 9.81 16.81 0.39
C ASN A 174 9.78 18.21 1.05
N LEU A 175 9.12 18.32 2.21
CA LEU A 175 9.02 19.58 2.97
C LEU A 175 10.37 20.16 3.43
N ARG A 176 11.47 19.37 3.37
CA ARG A 176 12.83 19.81 3.69
C ARG A 176 13.64 20.16 2.44
N GLY A 177 13.04 20.13 1.25
CA GLY A 177 13.71 20.36 -0.03
C GLY A 177 14.56 19.19 -0.52
N GLU A 178 14.47 18.02 0.10
CA GLU A 178 15.19 16.82 -0.35
C GLU A 178 14.36 16.03 -1.38
N ARG A 179 15.04 15.41 -2.33
CA ARG A 179 14.39 14.57 -3.35
C ARG A 179 14.04 13.20 -2.79
N VAL A 180 12.77 12.83 -2.84
CA VAL A 180 12.23 11.53 -2.43
C VAL A 180 11.60 10.79 -3.61
N TYR A 181 11.77 9.47 -3.61
CA TYR A 181 11.31 8.60 -4.69
C TYR A 181 9.81 8.32 -4.63
N ILE A 182 9.16 8.34 -5.78
CA ILE A 182 7.78 7.93 -6.02
C ILE A 182 7.77 6.99 -7.23
N GLY A 183 7.16 5.82 -7.06
CA GLY A 183 7.18 4.78 -8.10
C GLY A 183 6.13 4.94 -9.18
N GLU A 184 6.20 4.07 -10.17
CA GLU A 184 5.38 4.10 -11.39
C GLU A 184 3.89 3.90 -11.12
N ALA A 185 3.55 3.01 -10.18
CA ALA A 185 2.17 2.74 -9.77
C ALA A 185 1.54 3.88 -8.94
N ALA A 186 2.31 4.86 -8.49
CA ALA A 186 1.80 5.94 -7.64
C ALA A 186 0.91 6.91 -8.43
N SER A 187 -0.17 7.39 -7.78
CA SER A 187 -1.08 8.37 -8.38
C SER A 187 -0.38 9.69 -8.76
N LEU A 188 0.68 10.08 -8.04
CA LEU A 188 1.48 11.27 -8.37
C LEU A 188 2.33 11.12 -9.65
N SER A 189 2.80 9.90 -9.95
CA SER A 189 3.47 9.60 -11.23
C SER A 189 2.46 9.65 -12.37
N PHE A 190 1.29 9.05 -12.18
CA PHE A 190 0.20 9.12 -13.15
C PHE A 190 -0.29 10.56 -13.39
N LEU A 191 -0.40 11.37 -12.35
CA LEU A 191 -0.75 12.79 -12.48
C LEU A 191 0.26 13.55 -13.35
N GLN A 192 1.55 13.23 -13.25
CA GLN A 192 2.55 13.86 -14.12
C GLN A 192 2.35 13.48 -15.58
N LEU A 193 2.09 12.20 -15.86
CA LEU A 193 1.76 11.74 -17.21
C LEU A 193 0.55 12.50 -17.78
N ILE A 194 -0.50 12.71 -16.97
CA ILE A 194 -1.66 13.49 -17.39
C ILE A 194 -1.26 14.94 -17.69
N ARG A 195 -0.48 15.60 -16.82
CA ARG A 195 0.01 16.97 -17.03
C ARG A 195 0.83 17.11 -18.31
N ASP A 196 1.69 16.13 -18.60
CA ASP A 196 2.52 16.10 -19.81
C ASP A 196 1.65 15.89 -21.06
N THR A 197 0.65 15.00 -20.97
CA THR A 197 -0.33 14.75 -22.04
C THR A 197 -1.15 16.00 -22.35
N VAL A 198 -1.65 16.68 -21.32
CA VAL A 198 -2.40 17.95 -21.45
C VAL A 198 -1.51 19.02 -22.06
N THR A 199 -0.26 19.16 -21.60
CA THR A 199 0.69 20.13 -22.17
C THR A 199 0.94 19.88 -23.65
N ALA A 200 1.06 18.62 -24.05
CA ALA A 200 1.29 18.25 -25.44
C ALA A 200 0.07 18.52 -26.34
N GLN A 201 -1.16 18.49 -25.81
CA GLN A 201 -2.39 18.67 -26.58
C GLN A 201 -2.86 20.13 -26.63
N ILE A 202 -2.83 20.85 -25.51
CA ILE A 202 -3.40 22.20 -25.40
C ILE A 202 -2.39 23.26 -24.95
N GLY A 203 -1.12 22.89 -24.76
CA GLY A 203 -0.07 23.81 -24.28
C GLY A 203 0.02 23.92 -22.75
N PRO A 204 0.99 24.70 -22.23
CA PRO A 204 1.18 24.88 -20.79
C PRO A 204 -0.02 25.59 -20.16
N SER A 205 -0.47 25.10 -19.01
CA SER A 205 -1.59 25.65 -18.24
C SER A 205 -1.28 25.63 -16.74
N GLN A 206 -2.10 26.29 -15.91
CA GLN A 206 -1.96 26.24 -14.44
C GLN A 206 -2.08 24.79 -13.89
N PHE A 207 -2.80 23.93 -14.60
CA PHE A 207 -2.88 22.51 -14.23
C PHE A 207 -1.55 21.77 -14.49
N SER A 208 -0.91 22.03 -15.64
CA SER A 208 0.31 21.32 -16.04
C SER A 208 1.61 21.93 -15.50
N HIS A 209 1.63 23.25 -15.31
CA HIS A 209 2.76 24.02 -14.79
C HIS A 209 2.29 24.81 -13.56
N ASN A 210 2.52 24.24 -12.37
CA ASN A 210 2.31 24.92 -11.10
C ASN A 210 3.54 24.74 -10.20
N GLU A 211 3.67 25.60 -9.20
CA GLU A 211 4.80 25.61 -8.27
C GLU A 211 4.93 24.30 -7.47
N LYS A 212 3.82 23.56 -7.30
CA LYS A 212 3.77 22.31 -6.55
C LYS A 212 4.04 21.07 -7.42
N ARG A 213 4.32 21.21 -8.71
CA ARG A 213 4.46 20.08 -9.67
C ARG A 213 5.57 19.11 -9.28
N ASP A 214 6.66 19.65 -8.74
CA ASP A 214 7.85 18.89 -8.38
C ASP A 214 7.97 18.67 -6.87
N SER A 215 6.93 19.01 -6.10
CA SER A 215 6.87 18.84 -4.65
C SER A 215 5.89 17.72 -4.26
N MET A 216 6.17 17.06 -3.15
CA MET A 216 5.26 16.10 -2.54
C MET A 216 4.02 16.84 -2.02
N LEU A 217 2.84 16.24 -2.20
CA LEU A 217 1.59 16.78 -1.66
C LEU A 217 1.43 16.43 -0.16
N GLU A 218 2.36 16.90 0.68
CA GLU A 218 2.29 16.76 2.14
C GLU A 218 1.86 18.08 2.80
N THR A 219 1.15 17.98 3.92
CA THR A 219 0.76 19.15 4.71
C THR A 219 1.93 19.57 5.61
N GLU A 220 2.25 20.85 5.61
CA GLU A 220 3.22 21.40 6.55
C GLU A 220 2.71 21.31 8.00
N PRO A 221 3.59 21.06 8.99
CA PRO A 221 3.21 21.23 10.37
C PRO A 221 2.84 22.71 10.58
N SER A 222 1.62 22.97 11.06
CA SER A 222 1.20 24.33 11.41
C SER A 222 2.27 24.95 12.32
N ALA A 223 2.96 25.99 11.84
CA ALA A 223 4.04 26.68 12.56
C ALA A 223 3.57 27.40 13.84
N VAL A 224 2.27 27.34 14.15
CA VAL A 224 1.65 27.86 15.37
C VAL A 224 1.95 26.89 16.52
N GLY A 225 3.17 26.96 17.04
CA GLY A 225 3.60 26.16 18.20
C GLY A 225 5.11 26.06 18.39
N SER A 226 5.92 26.59 17.46
CA SER A 226 7.39 26.62 17.58
C SER A 226 7.90 27.51 18.71
N ASN A 227 7.04 28.37 19.26
CA ASN A 227 7.36 29.18 20.43
C ASN A 227 6.98 28.41 21.68
N GLY A 228 7.93 27.67 22.26
CA GLY A 228 8.20 27.51 23.70
C GLY A 228 7.04 27.31 24.70
N LEU A 229 5.82 27.01 24.26
CA LEU A 229 4.73 26.65 25.14
C LEU A 229 4.97 25.20 25.53
N GLU A 230 5.38 25.04 26.79
CA GLU A 230 5.15 23.84 27.60
C GLU A 230 3.94 23.06 27.09
N PRO A 231 3.95 21.72 27.07
CA PRO A 231 2.75 20.96 26.73
C PRO A 231 1.63 21.51 27.62
N ALA A 232 0.68 22.23 27.02
CA ALA A 232 -0.52 22.59 27.72
C ALA A 232 -1.00 21.26 28.29
N ASN A 233 -1.07 21.14 29.61
CA ASN A 233 -1.67 19.99 30.26
C ASN A 233 -3.13 20.04 29.87
N CYS A 234 -3.44 19.53 28.67
CA CYS A 234 -4.78 19.20 28.24
C CYS A 234 -5.18 18.03 29.13
N ASN A 235 -5.62 18.36 30.35
CA ASN A 235 -6.04 17.38 31.32
C ASN A 235 -7.41 16.89 30.87
N ILE A 236 -7.41 15.91 29.97
CA ILE A 236 -8.62 15.24 29.53
C ILE A 236 -9.05 14.35 30.68
N ASP A 237 -10.31 14.47 31.08
CA ASP A 237 -10.90 13.57 32.04
C ASP A 237 -11.04 12.14 31.49
N LEU A 238 -11.43 11.21 32.35
CA LEU A 238 -11.62 9.82 31.96
C LEU A 238 -12.70 9.68 30.88
N GLU A 239 -13.77 10.48 30.96
CA GLU A 239 -14.85 10.47 29.98
C GLU A 239 -14.38 10.89 28.59
N GLY A 240 -13.62 11.99 28.51
CA GLY A 240 -12.99 12.43 27.26
C GLY A 240 -12.02 11.39 26.71
N SER A 241 -11.20 10.77 27.56
CA SER A 241 -10.26 9.72 27.15
C SER A 241 -10.97 8.50 26.55
N LEU A 242 -12.06 8.04 27.18
CA LEU A 242 -12.90 6.95 26.65
C LEU A 242 -13.60 7.34 25.35
N LEU A 243 -14.01 8.61 25.20
CA LEU A 243 -14.61 9.11 23.97
C LEU A 243 -13.62 9.10 22.80
N TYR A 244 -12.37 9.54 23.05
CA TYR A 244 -11.31 9.45 22.05
C TYR A 244 -10.96 8.01 21.71
N ALA A 245 -10.91 7.11 22.70
CA ALA A 245 -10.70 5.68 22.46
C ALA A 245 -11.78 5.06 21.56
N ARG A 246 -13.06 5.35 21.81
CA ARG A 246 -14.16 4.89 20.94
C ARG A 246 -14.08 5.45 19.52
N THR A 247 -13.69 6.72 19.40
CA THR A 247 -13.52 7.38 18.09
C THR A 247 -12.33 6.78 17.33
N PHE A 248 -11.24 6.47 18.03
CA PHE A 248 -10.10 5.74 17.48
C PHE A 248 -10.54 4.38 16.94
N GLU A 249 -11.25 3.57 17.73
CA GLU A 249 -11.69 2.24 17.29
C GLU A 249 -12.60 2.29 16.06
N ALA A 250 -13.46 3.30 15.96
CA ALA A 250 -14.29 3.51 14.78
C ALA A 250 -13.42 3.94 13.58
N ALA A 251 -12.48 4.86 13.76
CA ALA A 251 -11.64 5.40 12.69
C ALA A 251 -10.62 4.41 12.12
N THR A 252 -10.19 3.41 12.89
CA THR A 252 -9.20 2.41 12.45
C THR A 252 -9.83 1.12 11.95
N GLY A 253 -11.16 1.02 12.02
CA GLY A 253 -11.93 -0.13 11.63
C GLY A 253 -11.58 -0.66 10.24
N GLY A 254 -11.44 -1.98 10.11
CA GLY A 254 -11.03 -2.65 8.86
C GLY A 254 -9.57 -2.47 8.45
N LEU A 255 -8.79 -1.59 9.10
CA LEU A 255 -7.37 -1.39 8.80
C LEU A 255 -6.44 -1.83 9.93
N LEU A 256 -6.82 -1.59 11.19
CA LEU A 256 -6.05 -1.98 12.37
C LEU A 256 -6.90 -2.75 13.38
N ASP A 257 -6.35 -3.85 13.87
CA ASP A 257 -6.79 -4.57 15.06
C ASP A 257 -5.56 -4.93 15.89
N ILE A 258 -5.22 -4.09 16.87
CA ILE A 258 -3.94 -4.18 17.58
C ILE A 258 -4.07 -4.21 19.09
N PHE A 259 -5.31 -4.14 19.59
CA PHE A 259 -5.66 -4.18 21.01
C PHE A 259 -6.76 -5.20 21.22
N GLY A 260 -6.75 -5.86 22.38
CA GLY A 260 -7.87 -6.70 22.81
C GLY A 260 -9.16 -5.90 23.00
N PRO A 261 -10.34 -6.54 23.02
CA PRO A 261 -11.65 -5.86 23.01
C PRO A 261 -11.87 -4.83 24.12
N THR A 262 -11.32 -5.05 25.32
CA THR A 262 -11.43 -4.13 26.48
C THR A 262 -10.09 -3.53 26.90
N GLU A 263 -8.99 -3.86 26.19
CA GLU A 263 -7.62 -3.57 26.64
C GLU A 263 -7.40 -2.06 26.84
N ILE A 264 -7.91 -1.23 25.93
CA ILE A 264 -7.76 0.24 26.01
C ILE A 264 -8.52 0.79 27.21
N GLU A 265 -9.78 0.38 27.39
CA GLU A 265 -10.64 0.85 28.48
C GLU A 265 -10.06 0.44 29.84
N ASP A 266 -9.63 -0.82 29.97
CA ASP A 266 -9.01 -1.35 31.18
C ASP A 266 -7.74 -0.58 31.58
N ILE A 267 -6.92 -0.18 30.59
CA ILE A 267 -5.71 0.62 30.83
C ILE A 267 -6.07 2.05 31.25
N LEU A 268 -7.04 2.68 30.59
CA LEU A 268 -7.48 4.03 30.94
C LEU A 268 -8.07 4.10 32.36
N LEU A 269 -8.87 3.11 32.74
CA LEU A 269 -9.45 3.02 34.08
C LEU A 269 -8.37 2.88 35.17
N LYS A 270 -7.38 2.00 34.95
CA LYS A 270 -6.27 1.79 35.89
C LYS A 270 -5.39 3.03 36.06
N THR A 271 -5.14 3.74 34.96
CA THR A 271 -4.29 4.94 34.95
C THR A 271 -4.94 6.09 35.75
N GLY A 272 -6.28 6.14 35.79
CA GLY A 272 -7.03 7.12 36.58
C GLY A 272 -7.04 6.86 38.09
N THR A 273 -6.78 5.63 38.53
CA THR A 273 -6.89 5.23 39.96
C THR A 273 -5.55 5.07 40.68
N ASP A 274 -4.53 4.47 40.04
CA ASP A 274 -3.30 4.02 40.73
C ASP A 274 -2.01 4.77 40.35
N GLY A 275 -2.11 5.85 39.56
CA GLY A 275 -0.94 6.59 39.09
C GLY A 275 -0.13 5.80 38.04
N THR A 276 0.55 6.53 37.15
CA THR A 276 1.19 6.05 35.90
C THR A 276 2.40 5.11 36.08
N GLN A 277 2.58 4.45 37.22
CA GLN A 277 3.84 3.77 37.56
C GLN A 277 3.99 2.35 36.98
N SER A 278 2.94 1.76 36.38
CA SER A 278 2.97 0.35 35.94
C SER A 278 3.20 0.11 34.44
N LEU A 279 3.05 1.11 33.55
CA LEU A 279 3.13 0.86 32.11
C LEU A 279 4.53 1.14 31.58
N ASN A 280 4.98 0.31 30.64
CA ASN A 280 6.23 0.56 29.94
C ASN A 280 6.12 1.81 29.03
N PRO A 281 7.22 2.47 28.65
CA PRO A 281 7.18 3.71 27.86
C PRO A 281 6.42 3.60 26.53
N CYS A 282 6.56 2.47 25.82
CA CYS A 282 5.89 2.25 24.55
C CYS A 282 4.38 1.98 24.72
N GLN A 283 3.99 1.32 25.81
CA GLN A 283 2.59 1.10 26.15
C GLN A 283 1.90 2.43 26.49
N HIS A 284 2.56 3.30 27.26
CA HIS A 284 2.10 4.67 27.47
C HIS A 284 1.97 5.44 26.14
N ALA A 285 2.99 5.37 25.29
CA ALA A 285 2.96 6.01 23.98
C ALA A 285 1.80 5.51 23.11
N ALA A 286 1.50 4.21 23.16
CA ALA A 286 0.38 3.63 22.42
C ALA A 286 -0.98 4.20 22.87
N ILE A 287 -1.19 4.38 24.18
CA ILE A 287 -2.41 5.00 24.73
C ILE A 287 -2.50 6.48 24.38
N ASP A 288 -1.40 7.22 24.47
CA ASP A 288 -1.38 8.62 24.01
C ASP A 288 -1.73 8.73 22.52
N LEU A 289 -1.27 7.78 21.70
CA LEU A 289 -1.57 7.76 20.27
C LEU A 289 -3.03 7.40 19.98
N VAL A 290 -3.64 6.53 20.79
CA VAL A 290 -5.09 6.28 20.74
C VAL A 290 -5.85 7.59 20.98
N ILE A 291 -5.46 8.36 22.00
CA ILE A 291 -6.06 9.68 22.26
C ILE A 291 -5.79 10.65 21.10
N ALA A 292 -4.56 10.70 20.59
CA ALA A 292 -4.17 11.62 19.52
C ALA A 292 -4.93 11.34 18.21
N ILE A 293 -5.09 10.08 17.82
CA ILE A 293 -5.86 9.66 16.63
C ILE A 293 -7.36 9.87 16.87
N GLY A 294 -7.86 9.54 18.06
CA GLY A 294 -9.24 9.83 18.45
C GLY A 294 -9.57 11.31 18.32
N ALA A 295 -8.70 12.19 18.82
CA ALA A 295 -8.84 13.64 18.70
C ALA A 295 -8.77 14.12 17.24
N GLN A 296 -7.84 13.57 16.46
CA GLN A 296 -7.71 13.84 15.02
C GLN A 296 -9.02 13.52 14.26
N CYS A 297 -9.72 12.47 14.67
CA CYS A 297 -10.93 11.99 14.00
C CYS A 297 -12.22 12.56 14.61
N LYS A 298 -12.20 13.08 15.84
CA LYS A 298 -13.39 13.62 16.52
C LYS A 298 -13.85 14.95 15.94
N SER A 299 -12.96 15.95 15.88
CA SER A 299 -13.31 17.28 15.40
C SER A 299 -12.09 18.05 14.88
N PRO A 300 -12.26 19.06 13.99
CA PRO A 300 -11.16 19.90 13.54
C PRO A 300 -10.46 20.66 14.68
N MET A 301 -11.20 21.06 15.72
CA MET A 301 -10.64 21.75 16.89
C MET A 301 -9.73 20.82 17.69
N ASP A 302 -10.21 19.62 18.01
CA ASP A 302 -9.44 18.63 18.80
C ASP A 302 -8.21 18.15 18.02
N ALA A 303 -8.33 18.02 16.70
CA ALA A 303 -7.21 17.70 15.81
C ALA A 303 -6.10 18.75 15.84
N GLN A 304 -6.41 20.01 16.17
CA GLN A 304 -5.43 21.10 16.27
C GLN A 304 -4.89 21.29 17.70
N GLN A 305 -5.74 21.13 18.72
CA GLN A 305 -5.39 21.45 20.11
C GLN A 305 -4.91 20.22 20.89
N ILE A 306 -5.61 19.10 20.77
CA ILE A 306 -5.39 17.90 21.60
C ILE A 306 -4.44 16.92 20.91
N GLY A 307 -4.72 16.60 19.65
CA GLY A 307 -3.96 15.61 18.87
C GLY A 307 -2.44 15.82 18.90
N PRO A 308 -1.94 17.04 18.59
CA PRO A 308 -0.49 17.29 18.54
C PRO A 308 0.20 17.20 19.90
N ALA A 309 -0.49 17.53 21.00
CA ALA A 309 0.05 17.46 22.35
C ALA A 309 0.34 16.01 22.76
N TYR A 310 -0.67 15.14 22.63
CA TYR A 310 -0.55 13.71 22.92
C TYR A 310 0.40 13.00 21.95
N PHE A 311 0.35 13.34 20.65
CA PHE A 311 1.30 12.79 19.67
C PHE A 311 2.75 13.12 20.04
N ARG A 312 3.05 14.36 20.47
CA ARG A 312 4.41 14.77 20.87
C ARG A 312 4.88 14.01 22.10
N GLN A 313 4.01 13.84 23.10
CA GLN A 313 4.32 13.05 24.30
C GLN A 313 4.59 11.58 23.95
N ALA A 314 3.73 10.97 23.13
CA ALA A 314 3.92 9.61 22.64
C ALA A 314 5.25 9.44 21.90
N GLN A 315 5.58 10.40 21.02
CA GLN A 315 6.82 10.41 20.26
C GLN A 315 8.02 10.44 21.21
N GLN A 316 8.04 11.34 22.19
CA GLN A 316 9.12 11.42 23.18
C GLN A 316 9.29 10.11 23.95
N ARG A 317 8.18 9.49 24.38
CA ARG A 317 8.20 8.21 25.12
C ARG A 317 8.69 7.03 24.28
N ALA A 318 8.20 6.90 23.05
CA ALA A 318 8.61 5.80 22.15
C ALA A 318 10.10 5.87 21.75
N PHE A 319 10.66 7.08 21.67
CA PHE A 319 12.07 7.30 21.33
C PHE A 319 12.99 7.43 22.56
N ALA A 320 12.47 7.37 23.79
CA ALA A 320 13.26 7.57 25.01
C ALA A 320 14.46 6.60 25.14
N GLY A 321 14.27 5.34 24.71
CA GLY A 321 15.30 4.30 24.68
C GLY A 321 15.98 4.12 23.33
N MET A 322 15.91 5.11 22.42
CA MET A 322 16.59 5.12 21.11
C MET A 322 16.40 3.86 20.24
N LEU A 323 15.28 3.14 20.41
CA LEU A 323 14.93 1.90 19.69
C LEU A 323 15.83 0.69 20.00
N GLU A 324 16.46 0.63 21.17
CA GLU A 324 17.41 -0.44 21.51
C GLU A 324 16.73 -1.80 21.74
N ASP A 325 15.62 -1.83 22.49
CA ASP A 325 14.94 -3.06 22.89
C ASP A 325 13.51 -3.15 22.30
N PRO A 326 13.28 -3.97 21.25
CA PRO A 326 11.96 -4.12 20.65
C PRO A 326 11.02 -4.90 21.58
N ASN A 327 9.78 -4.45 21.67
CA ASN A 327 8.67 -5.16 22.33
C ASN A 327 7.36 -4.96 21.55
N ILE A 328 6.30 -5.68 21.93
CA ILE A 328 5.02 -5.62 21.20
C ILE A 328 4.45 -4.19 21.18
N ASP A 329 4.58 -3.46 22.29
CA ASP A 329 4.08 -2.10 22.39
C ASP A 329 4.85 -1.12 21.52
N MET A 330 6.14 -1.36 21.25
CA MET A 330 6.92 -0.61 20.28
C MET A 330 6.33 -0.78 18.87
N VAL A 331 5.99 -2.01 18.47
CA VAL A 331 5.34 -2.27 17.18
C VAL A 331 4.01 -1.51 17.09
N ARG A 332 3.18 -1.60 18.13
CA ARG A 332 1.89 -0.87 18.22
C ARG A 332 2.10 0.64 18.13
N ALA A 333 3.00 1.21 18.92
CA ALA A 333 3.26 2.64 18.95
C ALA A 333 3.72 3.16 17.59
N PHE A 334 4.69 2.51 16.94
CA PHE A 334 5.15 2.96 15.62
C PHE A 334 4.11 2.76 14.51
N LEU A 335 3.29 1.71 14.60
CA LEU A 335 2.16 1.51 13.69
C LEU A 335 1.10 2.62 13.85
N LEU A 336 0.77 2.98 15.10
CA LEU A 336 -0.17 4.08 15.40
C LEU A 336 0.40 5.45 15.02
N MET A 337 1.69 5.69 15.23
CA MET A 337 2.35 6.90 14.74
C MET A 337 2.23 7.01 13.23
N ALA A 338 2.45 5.91 12.50
CA ALA A 338 2.28 5.90 11.05
C ALA A 338 0.85 6.29 10.65
N PHE A 339 -0.16 5.68 11.29
CA PHE A 339 -1.57 5.98 11.03
C PHE A 339 -1.92 7.44 11.30
N TYR A 340 -1.46 8.00 12.43
CA TYR A 340 -1.65 9.42 12.75
C TYR A 340 -1.03 10.35 11.69
N MET A 341 0.18 10.03 11.20
CA MET A 341 0.84 10.83 10.16
C MET A 341 0.10 10.79 8.82
N LEU A 342 -0.57 9.67 8.49
CA LEU A 342 -1.41 9.58 7.29
C LEU A 342 -2.64 10.49 7.38
N GLY A 343 -3.24 10.61 8.56
CA GLY A 343 -4.34 11.57 8.81
C GLY A 343 -3.95 13.03 8.50
N HIS A 344 -2.67 13.38 8.70
CA HIS A 344 -2.06 14.68 8.34
C HIS A 344 -1.44 14.72 6.93
N CYS A 345 -1.68 13.72 6.08
CA CYS A 345 -1.11 13.62 4.73
C CYS A 345 0.44 13.63 4.70
N ARG A 346 1.12 13.23 5.79
CA ARG A 346 2.59 13.17 5.90
C ARG A 346 3.11 11.77 5.60
N ARG A 347 2.89 11.35 4.36
CA ARG A 347 3.10 9.97 3.87
C ARG A 347 4.54 9.48 4.01
N ASN A 348 5.54 10.33 3.78
CA ASN A 348 6.94 9.93 3.97
C ASN A 348 7.24 9.65 5.44
N THR A 349 6.69 10.42 6.37
CA THR A 349 6.91 10.19 7.80
C THR A 349 6.21 8.90 8.24
N ALA A 350 4.99 8.66 7.77
CA ALA A 350 4.28 7.39 7.98
C ALA A 350 5.10 6.19 7.47
N PHE A 351 5.64 6.29 6.25
CA PHE A 351 6.51 5.26 5.65
C PHE A 351 7.73 4.95 6.53
N MET A 352 8.38 5.97 7.11
CA MET A 352 9.52 5.75 8.00
C MET A 352 9.12 5.01 9.30
N TYR A 353 7.99 5.38 9.91
CA TYR A 353 7.50 4.69 11.11
C TYR A 353 7.09 3.23 10.84
N LEU A 354 6.47 2.96 9.69
CA LEU A 354 6.18 1.59 9.24
C LEU A 354 7.47 0.77 9.11
N GLY A 355 8.56 1.36 8.63
CA GLY A 355 9.87 0.71 8.58
C GLY A 355 10.38 0.28 9.96
N ILE A 356 10.20 1.12 10.99
CA ILE A 356 10.58 0.79 12.38
C ILE A 356 9.68 -0.33 12.91
N ALA A 357 8.36 -0.20 12.77
CA ALA A 357 7.40 -1.21 13.21
C ALA A 357 7.67 -2.58 12.55
N SER A 358 7.98 -2.58 11.25
CA SER A 358 8.34 -3.79 10.49
C SER A 358 9.59 -4.46 11.06
N ARG A 359 10.66 -3.72 11.32
CA ARG A 359 11.89 -4.29 11.89
C ARG A 359 11.69 -4.82 13.30
N ALA A 360 10.94 -4.11 14.15
CA ALA A 360 10.61 -4.58 15.49
C ALA A 360 9.76 -5.85 15.46
N ALA A 361 8.73 -5.92 14.60
CA ALA A 361 7.88 -7.09 14.46
C ALA A 361 8.66 -8.34 13.98
N VAL A 362 9.60 -8.14 13.06
CA VAL A 362 10.49 -9.22 12.60
C VAL A 362 11.40 -9.70 13.72
N ALA A 363 12.02 -8.78 14.47
CA ALA A 363 12.88 -9.12 15.61
C ALA A 363 12.14 -9.92 16.70
N LEU A 364 10.84 -9.67 16.86
CA LEU A 364 9.95 -10.37 17.79
C LEU A 364 9.36 -11.67 17.24
N GLY A 365 9.73 -12.07 16.01
CA GLY A 365 9.26 -13.28 15.35
C GLY A 365 7.82 -13.24 14.85
N MET A 366 7.15 -12.08 14.86
CA MET A 366 5.71 -11.97 14.54
C MET A 366 5.41 -12.38 13.09
N HIS A 367 6.34 -12.20 12.17
CA HIS A 367 6.20 -12.68 10.79
C HIS A 367 6.12 -14.21 10.65
N SER A 368 6.59 -14.98 11.64
CA SER A 368 6.66 -16.44 11.54
C SER A 368 5.36 -17.11 12.00
N PRO A 369 4.82 -18.09 11.26
CA PRO A 369 3.67 -18.89 11.69
C PRO A 369 3.82 -19.56 13.05
N HIS A 370 5.05 -19.86 13.46
CA HIS A 370 5.36 -20.44 14.76
C HIS A 370 4.94 -19.54 15.94
N SER A 371 4.77 -18.23 15.71
CA SER A 371 4.24 -17.29 16.71
C SER A 371 2.75 -17.48 16.99
N TYR A 372 2.06 -18.33 16.21
CA TYR A 372 0.60 -18.46 16.17
C TYR A 372 0.11 -19.92 16.25
N THR A 373 0.92 -20.84 16.76
CA THR A 373 0.61 -22.28 16.80
C THR A 373 -0.63 -22.62 17.61
N ASP A 374 -0.91 -21.87 18.67
CA ASP A 374 -2.13 -22.00 19.48
C ASP A 374 -3.02 -20.76 19.33
N LEU A 375 -3.89 -20.78 18.32
CA LEU A 375 -4.87 -19.72 18.11
C LEU A 375 -5.94 -19.65 19.21
N LYS A 376 -5.98 -20.56 20.20
CA LYS A 376 -6.83 -20.40 21.39
C LYS A 376 -6.21 -19.44 22.41
N ASN A 377 -4.90 -19.21 22.33
CA ASN A 377 -4.19 -18.30 23.20
C ASN A 377 -4.40 -16.84 22.74
N PRO A 378 -4.98 -15.96 23.58
CA PRO A 378 -5.21 -14.56 23.24
C PRO A 378 -3.94 -13.80 22.82
N LEU A 379 -2.77 -14.16 23.37
CA LEU A 379 -1.50 -13.54 22.98
C LEU A 379 -1.07 -13.92 21.56
N CYS A 380 -1.36 -15.15 21.13
CA CYS A 380 -1.09 -15.58 19.75
C CYS A 380 -2.01 -14.85 18.78
N GLN A 381 -3.31 -14.77 19.07
CA GLN A 381 -4.28 -13.99 18.28
C GLN A 381 -3.85 -12.53 18.16
N LEU A 382 -3.49 -11.91 19.29
CA LEU A 382 -3.06 -10.52 19.33
C LEU A 382 -1.82 -10.28 18.47
N ARG A 383 -0.80 -11.14 18.58
CA ARG A 383 0.40 -11.04 17.75
C ARG A 383 0.06 -11.19 16.26
N LEU A 384 -0.93 -12.02 15.90
CA LEU A 384 -1.36 -12.24 14.51
C LEU A 384 -2.03 -10.97 13.98
N HIS A 385 -2.95 -10.40 14.76
CA HIS A 385 -3.68 -9.20 14.36
C HIS A 385 -2.76 -7.99 14.24
N ILE A 386 -1.78 -7.83 15.13
CA ILE A 386 -0.76 -6.77 15.02
C ILE A 386 0.08 -6.95 13.75
N TRP A 387 0.54 -8.17 13.45
CA TRP A 387 1.29 -8.44 12.22
C TRP A 387 0.46 -8.19 10.96
N MET A 388 -0.79 -8.63 10.93
CA MET A 388 -1.74 -8.40 9.84
C MET A 388 -2.01 -6.90 9.63
N SER A 389 -2.26 -6.16 10.71
CA SER A 389 -2.48 -4.71 10.70
C SER A 389 -1.27 -3.95 10.16
N LEU A 390 -0.07 -4.36 10.59
CA LEU A 390 1.18 -3.84 10.05
C LEU A 390 1.32 -4.13 8.55
N CYS A 391 1.02 -5.35 8.11
CA CYS A 391 1.07 -5.71 6.69
C CYS A 391 0.07 -4.91 5.86
N VAL A 392 -1.16 -4.73 6.35
CA VAL A 392 -2.21 -3.92 5.71
C VAL A 392 -1.71 -2.49 5.50
N LEU A 393 -1.22 -1.83 6.56
CA LEU A 393 -0.81 -0.44 6.44
C LEU A 393 0.48 -0.27 5.60
N ASP A 394 1.45 -1.18 5.74
CA ASP A 394 2.68 -1.20 4.92
C ASP A 394 2.35 -1.37 3.43
N MET A 395 1.51 -2.35 3.07
CA MET A 395 1.06 -2.59 1.70
C MET A 395 0.30 -1.40 1.13
N LEU A 396 -0.63 -0.82 1.90
CA LEU A 396 -1.45 0.30 1.46
C LEU A 396 -0.59 1.53 1.17
N VAL A 397 0.24 1.96 2.13
CA VAL A 397 1.09 3.16 1.98
C VAL A 397 2.08 2.96 0.83
N CYS A 398 2.66 1.78 0.70
CA CYS A 398 3.58 1.45 -0.38
C CYS A 398 2.90 1.45 -1.75
N SER A 399 1.66 0.96 -1.85
CA SER A 399 0.87 1.03 -3.09
C SER A 399 0.54 2.47 -3.50
N ILE A 400 0.23 3.35 -2.54
CA ILE A 400 -0.01 4.77 -2.79
C ILE A 400 1.26 5.49 -3.28
N LEU A 401 2.41 5.19 -2.66
CA LEU A 401 3.70 5.81 -2.96
C LEU A 401 4.45 5.16 -4.14
N GLY A 402 4.00 4.00 -4.61
CA GLY A 402 4.72 3.17 -5.58
C GLY A 402 6.06 2.65 -5.05
N ARG A 403 6.15 2.37 -3.74
CA ARG A 403 7.36 1.83 -3.10
C ARG A 403 7.18 0.34 -2.81
N PRO A 404 8.26 -0.45 -2.72
CA PRO A 404 8.14 -1.82 -2.26
C PRO A 404 7.83 -1.87 -0.74
N PRO A 405 6.83 -2.66 -0.30
CA PRO A 405 6.56 -2.89 1.12
C PRO A 405 7.75 -3.52 1.84
N ALA A 406 8.01 -3.11 3.09
CA ALA A 406 9.03 -3.76 3.92
C ALA A 406 8.67 -5.23 4.22
N THR A 407 7.38 -5.56 4.14
CA THR A 407 6.81 -6.90 4.36
C THR A 407 6.79 -7.79 3.11
N ALA A 408 7.22 -7.33 1.92
CA ALA A 408 7.00 -8.00 0.63
C ALA A 408 7.50 -9.45 0.51
N GLY A 409 8.50 -9.86 1.29
CA GLY A 409 9.00 -11.25 1.33
C GLY A 409 8.69 -12.02 2.61
N LEU A 410 7.93 -11.43 3.54
CA LEU A 410 7.68 -11.97 4.88
C LEU A 410 6.24 -12.51 5.04
N ARG A 411 5.41 -12.34 4.01
CA ARG A 411 3.99 -12.69 4.02
C ARG A 411 3.69 -14.06 3.43
N THR A 412 4.64 -14.66 2.71
CA THR A 412 4.43 -15.93 1.98
C THR A 412 4.05 -17.08 2.90
N GLU A 413 4.53 -17.07 4.15
CA GLU A 413 4.20 -18.08 5.15
C GLU A 413 2.88 -17.79 5.90
N LEU A 414 2.31 -16.60 5.73
CA LEU A 414 1.00 -16.24 6.27
C LEU A 414 -0.09 -16.81 5.35
N ASP A 415 -0.11 -18.14 5.27
CA ASP A 415 -0.93 -18.89 4.34
C ASP A 415 -2.42 -18.58 4.51
N THR A 416 -3.15 -18.74 3.40
CA THR A 416 -4.62 -18.85 3.40
C THR A 416 -5.13 -19.85 4.45
N SER A 417 -4.33 -20.87 4.80
CA SER A 417 -4.63 -21.87 5.83
C SER A 417 -4.71 -21.29 7.25
N ILE A 418 -3.86 -20.32 7.62
CA ILE A 418 -3.91 -19.67 8.94
C ILE A 418 -5.19 -18.84 9.05
N ILE A 419 -5.49 -18.06 8.01
CA ILE A 419 -6.74 -17.28 7.91
C ILE A 419 -7.96 -18.22 7.96
N ALA A 420 -7.92 -19.34 7.21
CA ALA A 420 -9.00 -20.33 7.19
C ALA A 420 -9.14 -21.08 8.52
N SER A 421 -8.05 -21.31 9.26
CA SER A 421 -8.04 -21.97 10.57
C SER A 421 -8.48 -21.06 11.71
N TYR A 422 -8.46 -19.74 11.52
CA TYR A 422 -8.98 -18.76 12.47
C TYR A 422 -10.51 -18.71 12.44
N GLN A 423 -11.10 -18.86 11.25
CA GLN A 423 -12.54 -18.82 10.98
C GLN A 423 -13.43 -19.78 11.83
N PRO A 424 -13.01 -21.01 12.19
CA PRO A 424 -13.84 -21.98 12.92
C PRO A 424 -13.80 -21.85 14.45
N LEU A 425 -12.90 -21.05 15.03
CA LEU A 425 -12.79 -20.91 16.49
C LEU A 425 -13.81 -19.95 17.11
N ALA A 426 -14.40 -19.06 16.31
CA ALA A 426 -15.37 -18.10 16.78
C ALA A 426 -16.78 -18.55 16.38
N SER A 427 -17.65 -18.79 17.35
CA SER A 427 -19.08 -19.17 17.14
C SER A 427 -19.83 -18.16 16.25
N ARG A 428 -19.27 -16.95 16.09
CA ARG A 428 -19.51 -15.96 15.04
C ARG A 428 -18.16 -15.28 14.74
N PRO A 429 -17.76 -15.07 13.48
CA PRO A 429 -16.57 -14.28 13.18
C PRO A 429 -16.75 -12.86 13.73
N ASP A 430 -15.79 -12.41 14.53
CA ASP A 430 -15.73 -11.01 14.96
C ASP A 430 -15.67 -10.12 13.71
N SER A 431 -16.60 -9.16 13.63
CA SER A 431 -16.71 -8.21 12.51
C SER A 431 -15.38 -7.51 12.27
N ARG A 432 -14.66 -7.15 13.35
CA ARG A 432 -13.39 -6.42 13.27
C ARG A 432 -12.31 -7.25 12.57
N THR A 433 -12.13 -8.50 12.99
CA THR A 433 -11.14 -9.40 12.38
C THR A 433 -11.50 -9.73 10.94
N ALA A 434 -12.78 -9.94 10.64
CA ALA A 434 -13.25 -10.21 9.30
C ALA A 434 -12.96 -9.03 8.34
N SER A 435 -13.18 -7.78 8.78
CA SER A 435 -12.83 -6.58 8.02
C SER A 435 -11.32 -6.47 7.79
N LEU A 436 -10.49 -6.72 8.81
CA LEU A 436 -9.03 -6.73 8.67
C LEU A 436 -8.55 -7.76 7.64
N PHE A 437 -9.10 -8.97 7.68
CA PHE A 437 -8.75 -10.03 6.73
C PHE A 437 -9.20 -9.70 5.30
N ALA A 438 -10.37 -9.08 5.14
CA ALA A 438 -10.83 -8.58 3.84
C ALA A 438 -9.82 -7.58 3.24
N SER A 439 -9.42 -6.58 4.03
CA SER A 439 -8.41 -5.58 3.66
C SER A 439 -7.05 -6.20 3.34
N TYR A 440 -6.57 -7.14 4.16
CA TYR A 440 -5.31 -7.85 3.91
C TYR A 440 -5.32 -8.59 2.57
N LYS A 441 -6.41 -9.31 2.26
CA LYS A 441 -6.54 -10.08 1.01
C LYS A 441 -6.54 -9.18 -0.22
N ILE A 442 -7.34 -8.11 -0.25
CA ILE A 442 -7.37 -7.20 -1.41
C ILE A 442 -6.05 -6.45 -1.59
N LEU A 443 -5.39 -6.05 -0.50
CA LEU A 443 -4.07 -5.42 -0.57
C LEU A 443 -2.97 -6.36 -1.06
N THR A 444 -3.09 -7.65 -0.76
CA THR A 444 -2.21 -8.68 -1.34
C THR A 444 -2.40 -8.75 -2.85
N ILE A 445 -3.66 -8.80 -3.34
CA ILE A 445 -3.97 -8.76 -4.79
C ILE A 445 -3.43 -7.48 -5.43
N ILE A 446 -3.61 -6.32 -4.78
CA ILE A 446 -3.08 -5.03 -5.26
C ILE A 446 -1.55 -5.11 -5.44
N ASN A 447 -0.82 -5.56 -4.42
CA ASN A 447 0.64 -5.58 -4.48
C ASN A 447 1.17 -6.59 -5.50
N GLU A 448 0.56 -7.78 -5.61
CA GLU A 448 0.85 -8.73 -6.68
C GLU A 448 0.62 -8.12 -8.08
N SER A 449 -0.46 -7.35 -8.24
CA SER A 449 -0.78 -6.69 -9.51
C SER A 449 0.21 -5.57 -9.83
N ILE A 450 0.68 -4.82 -8.83
CA ILE A 450 1.69 -3.78 -9.02
C ILE A 450 2.99 -4.40 -9.55
N ASP A 451 3.47 -5.46 -8.89
CA ASP A 451 4.69 -6.17 -9.29
C ASP A 451 4.59 -6.77 -10.70
N ALA A 452 3.40 -7.27 -11.07
CA ALA A 452 3.17 -7.88 -12.37
C ALA A 452 2.98 -6.87 -13.51
N LEU A 453 2.30 -5.74 -13.26
CA LEU A 453 1.84 -4.81 -14.29
C LEU A 453 2.75 -3.60 -14.47
N TYR A 454 3.34 -3.07 -13.39
CA TYR A 454 4.13 -1.83 -13.43
C TYR A 454 5.64 -2.08 -13.50
N GLY A 455 6.10 -3.34 -13.53
CA GLY A 455 7.51 -3.70 -13.77
C GLY A 455 7.83 -4.09 -15.21
N ARG A 456 6.85 -4.06 -16.13
CA ARG A 456 6.96 -4.63 -17.49
C ARG A 456 6.77 -3.56 -18.57
N LYS A 457 7.56 -3.66 -19.64
CA LYS A 457 7.46 -2.78 -20.82
C LYS A 457 6.19 -2.97 -21.64
N VAL A 458 5.62 -4.18 -21.63
CA VAL A 458 4.40 -4.51 -22.36
C VAL A 458 3.46 -5.27 -21.43
N VAL A 459 2.27 -4.71 -21.23
CA VAL A 459 1.20 -5.30 -20.43
C VAL A 459 0.17 -5.90 -21.38
N SER A 460 -0.10 -7.19 -21.24
CA SER A 460 -1.16 -7.85 -22.01
C SER A 460 -2.52 -7.65 -21.34
N THR A 461 -3.58 -7.54 -22.13
CA THR A 461 -4.97 -7.45 -21.65
C THR A 461 -5.35 -8.66 -20.81
N GLY A 462 -4.92 -9.87 -21.21
CA GLY A 462 -5.18 -11.09 -20.45
C GLY A 462 -4.58 -11.11 -19.03
N MET A 463 -3.45 -10.42 -18.79
CA MET A 463 -2.93 -10.27 -17.43
C MET A 463 -3.83 -9.38 -16.58
N VAL A 464 -4.31 -8.28 -17.16
CA VAL A 464 -5.24 -7.36 -16.49
C VAL A 464 -6.55 -8.08 -16.16
N GLU A 465 -7.11 -8.83 -17.11
CA GLU A 465 -8.32 -9.65 -16.91
C GLU A 465 -8.14 -10.69 -15.79
N SER A 466 -6.99 -11.35 -15.71
CA SER A 466 -6.69 -12.30 -14.63
C SER A 466 -6.76 -11.65 -13.25
N TYR A 467 -6.24 -10.43 -13.08
CA TYR A 467 -6.33 -9.71 -11.80
C TYR A 467 -7.73 -9.17 -11.52
N LEU A 468 -8.49 -8.75 -12.55
CA LEU A 468 -9.89 -8.37 -12.39
C LEU A 468 -10.74 -9.55 -11.89
N ASN A 469 -10.51 -10.76 -12.42
CA ASN A 469 -11.18 -11.97 -11.93
C ASN A 469 -10.82 -12.27 -10.47
N LYS A 470 -9.54 -12.16 -10.08
CA LYS A 470 -9.13 -12.30 -8.67
C LYS A 470 -9.85 -11.32 -7.74
N ILE A 471 -10.00 -10.05 -8.16
CA ILE A 471 -10.72 -9.03 -7.37
C ILE A 471 -12.20 -9.38 -7.27
N GLU A 472 -12.81 -9.88 -8.34
CA GLU A 472 -14.21 -10.31 -8.35
C GLU A 472 -14.46 -11.52 -7.46
N ASP A 473 -13.60 -12.54 -7.53
CA ASP A 473 -13.67 -13.72 -6.67
C ASP A 473 -13.52 -13.35 -5.19
N TRP A 474 -12.58 -12.44 -4.89
CA TRP A 474 -12.47 -11.85 -3.55
C TRP A 474 -13.76 -11.15 -3.13
N SER A 475 -14.35 -10.32 -4.00
CA SER A 475 -15.58 -9.58 -3.70
C SER A 475 -16.77 -10.51 -3.44
N LYS A 476 -16.89 -11.63 -4.15
CA LYS A 476 -17.95 -12.63 -3.95
C LYS A 476 -17.81 -13.38 -2.62
N GLY A 477 -16.57 -13.52 -2.14
CA GLY A 477 -16.27 -14.19 -0.86
C GLY A 477 -16.37 -13.29 0.37
N LEU A 478 -16.82 -12.04 0.22
CA LEU A 478 -16.91 -11.12 1.35
C LEU A 478 -18.12 -11.41 2.25
N PRO A 479 -17.99 -11.17 3.57
CA PRO A 479 -19.14 -11.13 4.47
C PRO A 479 -20.19 -10.11 4.05
N SER A 480 -21.48 -10.47 4.18
CA SER A 480 -22.63 -9.63 3.81
C SER A 480 -22.61 -8.23 4.40
N PHE A 481 -22.12 -8.06 5.63
CA PHE A 481 -22.04 -6.75 6.29
C PHE A 481 -21.03 -5.78 5.63
N LEU A 482 -20.07 -6.29 4.84
CA LEU A 482 -19.09 -5.48 4.12
C LEU A 482 -19.59 -5.04 2.73
N HIS A 483 -20.58 -5.72 2.15
CA HIS A 483 -20.99 -5.51 0.75
C HIS A 483 -21.64 -4.14 0.47
N ASN A 484 -22.26 -3.51 1.47
CA ASN A 484 -22.93 -2.23 1.23
C ASN A 484 -22.78 -1.25 2.41
N PRO A 485 -21.86 -0.26 2.28
CA PRO A 485 -21.59 0.69 3.36
C PRO A 485 -22.77 1.64 3.66
N LEU A 486 -23.72 1.81 2.74
CA LEU A 486 -24.70 2.90 2.79
C LEU A 486 -26.18 2.44 2.87
N THR A 487 -26.48 1.16 2.67
CA THR A 487 -27.88 0.68 2.54
C THR A 487 -28.33 -0.33 3.59
N SER A 488 -27.50 -0.61 4.61
CA SER A 488 -27.90 -1.50 5.70
C SER A 488 -29.24 -1.04 6.28
N LYS A 489 -30.29 -1.87 6.11
CA LYS A 489 -31.63 -1.59 6.64
C LYS A 489 -31.58 -1.70 8.17
N GLY A 490 -31.40 -0.56 8.81
CA GLY A 490 -31.19 -0.39 10.26
C GLY A 490 -29.95 0.46 10.48
N SER A 491 -29.99 1.45 11.37
CA SER A 491 -28.88 2.39 11.61
C SER A 491 -27.58 1.60 11.85
N PRO A 492 -26.67 1.48 10.86
CA PRO A 492 -25.44 0.75 11.08
C PRO A 492 -24.67 1.48 12.17
N SER A 493 -24.09 0.74 13.12
CA SER A 493 -23.13 1.37 14.03
C SER A 493 -22.06 2.07 13.19
N GLN A 494 -21.68 3.29 13.54
CA GLN A 494 -20.71 4.10 12.78
C GLN A 494 -19.41 3.34 12.48
N LYS A 495 -19.03 2.43 13.40
CA LYS A 495 -17.92 1.47 13.25
C LYS A 495 -18.10 0.53 12.06
N ALA A 496 -19.23 -0.16 11.97
CA ALA A 496 -19.52 -1.09 10.87
C ALA A 496 -19.58 -0.37 9.51
N ALA A 497 -20.12 0.85 9.47
CA ALA A 497 -20.10 1.66 8.26
C ALA A 497 -18.66 2.01 7.82
N THR A 498 -17.80 2.39 8.78
CA THR A 498 -16.40 2.74 8.50
C THR A 498 -15.61 1.57 7.94
N ASP A 499 -15.77 0.37 8.52
CA ASP A 499 -15.18 -0.87 8.00
C ASP A 499 -15.54 -1.09 6.53
N SER A 500 -16.83 -1.03 6.21
CA SER A 500 -17.34 -1.22 4.85
C SER A 500 -16.85 -0.15 3.89
N ILE A 501 -16.73 1.11 4.34
CA ILE A 501 -16.19 2.21 3.54
C ILE A 501 -14.71 1.96 3.21
N HIS A 502 -13.89 1.57 4.18
CA HIS A 502 -12.47 1.26 3.93
C HIS A 502 -12.31 0.11 2.95
N VAL A 503 -13.07 -0.98 3.12
CA VAL A 503 -13.04 -2.14 2.22
C VAL A 503 -13.50 -1.77 0.80
N ALA A 504 -14.58 -0.98 0.67
CA ALA A 504 -15.05 -0.49 -0.63
C ALA A 504 -14.04 0.44 -1.32
N CYS A 505 -13.40 1.34 -0.57
CA CYS A 505 -12.35 2.20 -1.09
C CYS A 505 -11.16 1.37 -1.62
N LEU A 506 -10.73 0.35 -0.87
CA LEU A 506 -9.67 -0.57 -1.31
C LEU A 506 -10.06 -1.33 -2.57
N TYR A 507 -11.32 -1.75 -2.70
CA TYR A 507 -11.84 -2.40 -3.91
C TYR A 507 -11.70 -1.48 -5.14
N TYR A 508 -12.22 -0.26 -5.07
CA TYR A 508 -12.12 0.67 -6.21
C TYR A 508 -10.66 1.05 -6.51
N PHE A 509 -9.83 1.21 -5.48
CA PHE A 509 -8.40 1.45 -5.65
C PHE A 509 -7.70 0.29 -6.38
N ALA A 510 -8.07 -0.97 -6.09
CA ALA A 510 -7.58 -2.14 -6.79
C ALA A 510 -7.96 -2.13 -8.28
N ILE A 511 -9.23 -1.86 -8.59
CA ILE A 511 -9.70 -1.77 -9.98
C ILE A 511 -8.95 -0.66 -10.73
N THR A 512 -8.81 0.54 -10.14
CA THR A 512 -8.05 1.63 -10.74
C THR A 512 -6.61 1.23 -11.01
N LEU A 513 -5.91 0.60 -10.06
CA LEU A 513 -4.51 0.21 -10.26
C LEU A 513 -4.33 -0.86 -11.34
N VAL A 514 -5.22 -1.86 -11.39
CA VAL A 514 -5.14 -2.96 -12.37
C VAL A 514 -5.43 -2.49 -13.79
N THR A 515 -6.40 -1.59 -13.97
CA THR A 515 -6.85 -1.13 -15.30
C THR A 515 -6.07 0.08 -15.85
N ARG A 516 -5.43 0.88 -14.98
CA ARG A 516 -4.68 2.09 -15.37
C ARG A 516 -3.62 1.87 -16.46
N PRO A 517 -2.84 0.77 -16.53
CA PRO A 517 -1.87 0.58 -17.61
C PRO A 517 -2.50 0.62 -19.01
N ILE A 518 -3.74 0.14 -19.15
CA ILE A 518 -4.50 0.18 -20.41
C ILE A 518 -4.90 1.63 -20.74
N LEU A 519 -5.36 2.38 -19.74
CA LEU A 519 -5.66 3.81 -19.89
C LEU A 519 -4.41 4.60 -20.31
N ILE A 520 -3.26 4.35 -19.68
CA ILE A 520 -1.96 4.96 -20.01
C ILE A 520 -1.57 4.67 -21.46
N SER A 521 -1.65 3.40 -21.89
CA SER A 521 -1.36 3.00 -23.26
C SER A 521 -2.24 3.73 -24.29
N ARG A 522 -3.52 3.93 -23.98
CA ARG A 522 -4.44 4.69 -24.87
C ARG A 522 -4.12 6.18 -24.93
N LEU A 523 -3.81 6.80 -23.80
CA LEU A 523 -3.45 8.23 -23.74
C LEU A 523 -2.16 8.53 -24.51
N THR A 524 -1.19 7.61 -24.46
CA THR A 524 0.11 7.73 -25.11
C THR A 524 0.08 7.34 -26.59
N SER A 525 -0.74 6.37 -27.00
CA SER A 525 -0.85 5.90 -28.39
C SER A 525 -1.64 6.85 -29.31
N ARG A 526 -2.49 7.73 -28.77
CA ARG A 526 -3.42 8.60 -29.53
C ARG A 526 -2.78 9.69 -30.40
N ARG A 527 -1.50 9.58 -30.74
CA ARG A 527 -0.81 10.58 -31.57
C ARG A 527 -1.21 10.56 -33.06
N ASN A 528 -1.84 9.49 -33.58
CA ASN A 528 -2.06 9.31 -35.03
C ASN A 528 -3.42 8.73 -35.52
N SER A 529 -4.46 8.50 -34.69
CA SER A 529 -5.72 7.89 -35.19
C SER A 529 -6.99 8.57 -34.66
N ALA A 530 -7.81 9.07 -35.59
CA ALA A 530 -8.98 9.92 -35.38
C ALA A 530 -10.29 9.17 -35.04
N THR A 531 -10.26 8.04 -34.31
CA THR A 531 -11.49 7.38 -33.84
C THR A 531 -11.38 6.93 -32.37
N PRO A 532 -12.27 7.41 -31.48
CA PRO A 532 -12.30 7.00 -30.08
C PRO A 532 -13.17 5.75 -29.91
N SER A 533 -12.68 4.55 -30.23
CA SER A 533 -13.34 3.35 -29.71
C SER A 533 -13.02 3.23 -28.21
N SER A 534 -14.04 3.35 -27.36
CA SER A 534 -13.89 3.21 -25.90
C SER A 534 -13.39 1.80 -25.58
N SER A 535 -12.30 1.70 -24.82
CA SER A 535 -11.92 0.41 -24.23
C SER A 535 -12.75 0.25 -22.95
N PRO A 536 -13.51 -0.85 -22.78
CA PRO A 536 -14.27 -1.10 -21.56
C PRO A 536 -13.39 -1.00 -20.30
N MET A 537 -12.14 -1.47 -20.38
CA MET A 537 -11.19 -1.44 -19.26
C MET A 537 -10.67 -0.03 -18.95
N ALA A 538 -10.54 0.82 -19.97
CA ALA A 538 -10.21 2.23 -19.74
C ALA A 538 -11.39 3.00 -19.09
N SER A 539 -12.64 2.66 -19.46
CA SER A 539 -13.83 3.15 -18.77
C SER A 539 -13.84 2.70 -17.32
N ALA A 540 -13.66 1.40 -17.07
CA ALA A 540 -13.63 0.84 -15.72
C ALA A 540 -12.60 1.52 -14.80
N CYS A 541 -11.45 1.95 -15.33
CA CYS A 541 -10.47 2.73 -14.58
C CYS A 541 -11.03 4.08 -14.10
N LEU A 542 -11.76 4.79 -14.97
CA LEU A 542 -12.38 6.09 -14.68
C LEU A 542 -13.57 5.90 -13.76
N ASP A 543 -14.44 4.93 -14.07
CA ASP A 543 -15.64 4.61 -13.30
C ASP A 543 -15.27 4.25 -11.85
N ALA A 544 -14.26 3.40 -11.65
CA ALA A 544 -13.76 3.07 -10.32
C ALA A 544 -13.25 4.30 -9.55
N ALA A 545 -12.57 5.23 -10.22
CA ALA A 545 -12.12 6.47 -9.58
C ALA A 545 -13.29 7.37 -9.19
N VAL A 546 -14.32 7.47 -10.04
CA VAL A 546 -15.56 8.21 -9.75
C VAL A 546 -16.30 7.57 -8.57
N TYR A 547 -16.51 6.26 -8.58
CA TYR A 547 -17.19 5.55 -7.49
C TYR A 547 -16.44 5.64 -6.16
N LEU A 548 -15.12 5.64 -6.17
CA LEU A 548 -14.32 5.87 -4.95
C LEU A 548 -14.61 7.27 -4.36
N VAL A 549 -14.59 8.31 -5.20
CA VAL A 549 -14.89 9.69 -4.77
C VAL A 549 -16.34 9.80 -4.30
N GLN A 550 -17.28 9.22 -5.03
CA GLN A 550 -18.70 9.24 -4.69
C GLN A 550 -18.96 8.54 -3.35
N THR A 551 -18.37 7.36 -3.12
CA THR A 551 -18.47 6.62 -1.86
C THR A 551 -17.99 7.49 -0.69
N CYS A 552 -16.86 8.19 -0.85
CA CYS A 552 -16.35 9.10 0.17
C CYS A 552 -17.26 10.31 0.38
N SER A 553 -17.79 10.89 -0.70
CA SER A 553 -18.69 12.05 -0.67
C SER A 553 -20.02 11.73 0.03
N GLU A 554 -20.64 10.61 -0.30
CA GLU A 554 -21.90 10.15 0.30
C GLU A 554 -21.72 9.78 1.77
N ALA A 555 -20.62 9.11 2.11
CA ALA A 555 -20.28 8.82 3.50
C ALA A 555 -20.06 10.12 4.31
N HIS A 556 -19.43 11.15 3.71
CA HIS A 556 -19.28 12.46 4.33
C HIS A 556 -20.62 13.15 4.57
N LYS A 557 -21.47 13.22 3.52
CA LYS A 557 -22.81 13.83 3.60
C LYS A 557 -23.73 13.13 4.60
N SER A 558 -23.58 11.81 4.75
CA SER A 558 -24.35 11.00 5.69
C SER A 558 -23.81 11.04 7.13
N GLY A 559 -22.76 11.82 7.41
CA GLY A 559 -22.14 11.89 8.74
C GLY A 559 -21.45 10.61 9.21
N LEU A 560 -21.19 9.67 8.29
CA LEU A 560 -20.54 8.39 8.59
C LEU A 560 -19.02 8.54 8.67
N LEU A 561 -18.45 9.50 7.94
CA LEU A 561 -17.02 9.81 8.03
C LEU A 561 -16.69 10.65 9.26
N LEU A 562 -15.71 10.17 10.02
CA LEU A 562 -15.05 10.92 11.08
C LEU A 562 -14.11 11.98 10.49
N GLY A 563 -13.77 13.01 11.27
CA GLY A 563 -13.04 14.22 10.87
C GLY A 563 -11.83 13.99 9.98
N ASN A 564 -10.61 13.98 10.52
CA ASN A 564 -9.41 13.74 9.71
C ASN A 564 -9.08 12.24 9.57
N MET A 565 -10.10 11.39 9.40
CA MET A 565 -9.92 9.94 9.23
C MET A 565 -9.01 9.59 8.05
N CYS A 566 -8.26 8.49 8.15
CA CYS A 566 -7.35 8.04 7.11
C CYS A 566 -8.09 7.16 6.08
N ILE A 567 -8.65 7.77 5.02
CA ILE A 567 -9.20 7.05 3.86
C ILE A 567 -8.24 7.17 2.69
N LEU A 568 -7.50 6.11 2.38
CA LEU A 568 -6.58 6.03 1.23
C LEU A 568 -5.77 7.33 0.98
N LYS A 569 -5.24 7.94 2.05
CA LYS A 569 -4.60 9.26 1.99
C LYS A 569 -3.22 9.22 1.40
#